data_AF-A0A831UDJ2-F1
#
_entry.id   AF-A0A831UDJ2-F1
#
_cell.length_a   1.000
_cell.length_b   1.000
_cell.length_c   1.000
_cell.angle_alpha   90.00
_cell.angle_beta   90.00
_cell.angle_gamma   90.00
#
_symmetry.space_group_name_H-M   'P 1'
#
loop_
_entity.id
_entity.type
_entity.pdbx_description
1 polymer ?
#
loop_
_entity_poly.entity_id
_entity_poly.type
_entity_poly.pdbx_seq_one_letter_code
_entity_poly.pdbx_strand_id
1 'polypeptide(L)'
;MIGTTTPGEQEIACQQVLMEDSSVFSIQWTTVPKHLAAGVTPDFLLDRYLAYIRRFTVSLIRPRLTADGVEFRLLGFSVSLISMTAPLRRKEGGGASLSLAICGGLLVQADQCGRGDLSFLVEEAEGGVRLTLRLADFCPLLLGSPSPSRVRKLVYRFTQAYIHKVVTVRFLARIYRELTGGAACVKVVPVRVRDGQRL
;
A
#
# COMPACT_ATOMS: atom_id res chain seq x y z
N MET A 1 37.45 16.63 -5.86
CA MET A 1 37.19 15.92 -4.59
C MET A 1 35.78 15.35 -4.66
N ILE A 2 35.67 14.04 -4.80
CA ILE A 2 34.39 13.33 -4.86
C ILE A 2 33.91 13.22 -3.42
N GLY A 3 32.94 14.04 -3.03
CA GLY A 3 32.29 13.95 -1.74
C GLY A 3 31.60 12.59 -1.65
N THR A 4 32.16 11.70 -0.85
CA THR A 4 31.53 10.44 -0.45
C THR A 4 30.29 10.77 0.36
N THR A 5 29.13 10.80 -0.30
CA THR A 5 27.83 10.79 0.37
C THR A 5 27.76 9.52 1.21
N THR A 6 27.80 9.68 2.53
CA THR A 6 27.38 8.64 3.48
C THR A 6 26.08 8.04 2.96
N PRO A 7 25.87 6.70 2.95
CA PRO A 7 24.60 6.13 2.53
C PRO A 7 23.51 6.71 3.43
N GLY A 8 22.73 7.67 2.91
CA GLY A 8 21.69 8.32 3.67
C GLY A 8 20.72 7.27 4.17
N GLU A 9 20.37 7.32 5.46
CA GLU A 9 19.23 6.54 5.95
C GLU A 9 17.97 7.01 5.20
N GLN A 10 17.28 6.09 4.54
CA GLN A 10 16.00 6.37 3.92
C GLN A 10 14.88 6.07 4.90
N GLU A 11 14.06 7.08 5.18
CA GLU A 11 12.90 6.91 6.04
C GLU A 11 11.66 6.47 5.24
N ILE A 12 10.94 5.49 5.79
CA ILE A 12 9.60 5.12 5.34
C ILE A 12 8.66 5.41 6.49
N ALA A 13 7.89 6.49 6.34
CA ALA A 13 6.84 6.84 7.27
C ALA A 13 5.71 5.81 7.16
N CYS A 14 5.16 5.38 8.31
CA CYS A 14 4.16 4.32 8.35
C CYS A 14 3.15 4.54 9.48
N GLN A 15 1.87 4.46 9.14
CA GLN A 15 0.78 4.30 10.10
C GLN A 15 -0.11 3.15 9.65
N GLN A 16 -0.61 2.37 10.63
CA GLN A 16 -1.68 1.42 10.43
C GLN A 16 -2.56 1.37 11.67
N VAL A 17 -3.84 1.68 11.51
CA VAL A 17 -4.81 1.79 12.60
C VAL A 17 -6.16 1.19 12.20
N LEU A 18 -6.86 0.68 13.20
CA LEU A 18 -8.25 0.30 13.14
C LEU A 18 -9.09 1.53 13.54
N MET A 19 -9.96 1.95 12.65
CA MET A 19 -10.87 3.08 12.85
C MET A 19 -12.04 2.68 13.76
N GLU A 20 -12.81 3.67 14.23
CA GLU A 20 -13.95 3.43 15.14
C GLU A 20 -15.04 2.55 14.52
N ASP A 21 -15.23 2.67 13.21
CA ASP A 21 -16.16 1.87 12.40
C ASP A 21 -15.61 0.48 12.03
N SER A 22 -14.49 0.09 12.63
CA SER A 22 -13.73 -1.14 12.36
C SER A 22 -13.24 -1.31 10.93
N SER A 23 -13.19 -0.22 10.16
CA SER A 23 -12.41 -0.16 8.94
C SER A 23 -10.92 0.01 9.24
N VAL A 24 -10.09 -0.36 8.29
CA VAL A 24 -8.63 -0.30 8.40
C VAL A 24 -8.12 0.87 7.59
N PHE A 25 -7.33 1.71 8.26
CA PHE A 25 -6.53 2.74 7.62
C PHE A 25 -5.05 2.34 7.69
N SER A 26 -4.38 2.37 6.54
CA SER A 26 -2.95 2.13 6.42
C SER A 26 -2.37 3.14 5.45
N ILE A 27 -1.27 3.79 5.83
CA ILE A 27 -0.56 4.72 4.96
C ILE A 27 0.94 4.56 5.15
N GLN A 28 1.65 4.46 4.03
CA GLN A 28 3.11 4.45 4.00
C GLN A 28 3.61 5.38 2.92
N TRP A 29 4.67 6.12 3.20
CA TRP A 29 5.33 6.93 2.18
C TRP A 29 6.83 7.02 2.36
N THR A 30 7.49 7.36 1.26
CA THR A 30 8.91 7.68 1.18
C THR A 30 9.07 8.92 0.31
N THR A 31 10.07 9.76 0.60
CA THR A 31 10.41 10.90 -0.26
C THR A 31 11.64 10.54 -1.09
N VAL A 32 11.59 10.83 -2.38
CA VAL A 32 12.72 10.66 -3.31
C VAL A 32 13.16 12.03 -3.84
N PRO A 33 14.46 12.25 -4.10
CA PRO A 33 14.93 13.49 -4.71
C PRO A 33 14.24 13.77 -6.05
N LYS A 34 13.87 15.04 -6.31
CA LYS A 34 13.09 15.44 -7.50
C LYS A 34 13.72 14.99 -8.83
N HIS A 35 15.05 15.03 -8.94
CA HIS A 35 15.76 14.61 -10.15
C HIS A 35 15.67 13.10 -10.42
N LEU A 36 15.43 12.28 -9.40
CA LEU A 36 15.24 10.82 -9.51
C LEU A 36 13.77 10.43 -9.65
N ALA A 37 12.85 11.37 -9.38
CA ALA A 37 11.42 11.17 -9.50
C ALA A 37 10.88 11.40 -10.92
N ALA A 38 11.76 11.75 -11.87
CA ALA A 38 11.36 12.02 -13.24
C ALA A 38 10.65 10.80 -13.86
N GLY A 39 9.41 10.99 -14.32
CA GLY A 39 8.59 9.92 -14.90
C GLY A 39 7.93 8.98 -13.88
N VAL A 40 8.12 9.19 -12.58
CA VAL A 40 7.39 8.45 -11.55
C VAL A 40 5.94 8.94 -11.52
N THR A 41 5.01 8.03 -11.82
CA THR A 41 3.56 8.28 -11.81
C THR A 41 2.86 7.27 -10.90
N PRO A 42 1.59 7.53 -10.51
CA PRO A 42 0.79 6.53 -9.79
C PRO A 42 0.65 5.20 -10.55
N ASP A 43 0.54 5.24 -11.88
CA ASP A 43 0.53 4.04 -12.74
C ASP A 43 1.84 3.25 -12.64
N PHE A 44 2.99 3.94 -12.67
CA PHE A 44 4.29 3.32 -12.46
C PHE A 44 4.37 2.59 -11.10
N LEU A 45 3.81 3.20 -10.04
CA LEU A 45 3.76 2.58 -8.72
C LEU A 45 2.84 1.35 -8.72
N LEU A 46 1.66 1.43 -9.33
CA LEU A 46 0.73 0.30 -9.43
C LEU A 46 1.40 -0.89 -10.14
N ASP A 47 1.96 -0.68 -11.34
CA ASP A 47 2.56 -1.77 -12.14
C ASP A 47 3.69 -2.46 -11.37
N ARG A 48 4.55 -1.67 -10.71
CA ARG A 48 5.63 -2.19 -9.88
C ARG A 48 5.12 -2.88 -8.63
N TYR A 49 4.03 -2.40 -8.04
CA TYR A 49 3.42 -3.01 -6.86
C TYR A 49 2.84 -4.38 -7.18
N LEU A 50 2.13 -4.52 -8.31
CA LEU A 50 1.60 -5.80 -8.78
C LEU A 50 2.74 -6.79 -9.07
N ALA A 51 3.78 -6.34 -9.80
CA ALA A 51 4.97 -7.16 -10.06
C ALA A 51 5.70 -7.55 -8.76
N TYR A 52 5.76 -6.62 -7.80
CA TYR A 52 6.39 -6.84 -6.50
C TYR A 52 5.63 -7.90 -5.69
N ILE A 53 4.30 -7.81 -5.57
CA ILE A 53 3.48 -8.81 -4.87
C ILE A 53 3.70 -10.19 -5.46
N ARG A 54 3.69 -10.31 -6.80
CA ARG A 54 3.94 -11.57 -7.48
C ARG A 54 5.32 -12.14 -7.12
N ARG A 55 6.37 -11.32 -7.08
CA ARG A 55 7.73 -11.79 -6.70
C ARG A 55 7.84 -12.10 -5.22
N PHE A 56 7.34 -11.22 -4.36
CA PHE A 56 7.43 -11.32 -2.90
C PHE A 56 6.71 -12.57 -2.37
N THR A 57 5.58 -12.92 -2.98
CA THR A 57 4.80 -14.10 -2.61
C THR A 57 5.20 -15.35 -3.40
N VAL A 58 6.28 -15.31 -4.19
CA VAL A 58 6.72 -16.41 -5.05
C VAL A 58 5.57 -16.93 -5.94
N SER A 59 4.78 -15.99 -6.46
CA SER A 59 3.57 -16.22 -7.27
C SER A 59 2.44 -16.99 -6.57
N LEU A 60 2.48 -17.13 -5.23
CA LEU A 60 1.35 -17.61 -4.43
C LEU A 60 0.15 -16.66 -4.58
N ILE A 61 0.39 -15.35 -4.50
CA ILE A 61 -0.59 -14.33 -4.87
C ILE A 61 -0.27 -13.87 -6.29
N ARG A 62 -1.24 -13.96 -7.19
CA ARG A 62 -1.15 -13.56 -8.59
C ARG A 62 -2.06 -12.37 -8.84
N PRO A 63 -1.52 -11.14 -8.78
CA PRO A 63 -2.26 -9.98 -9.23
C PRO A 63 -2.50 -10.06 -10.73
N ARG A 64 -3.73 -9.76 -11.15
CA ARG A 64 -4.13 -9.68 -12.56
C ARG A 64 -4.81 -8.35 -12.78
N LEU A 65 -4.31 -7.58 -13.73
CA LEU A 65 -5.00 -6.42 -14.28
C LEU A 65 -5.91 -6.91 -15.42
N THR A 66 -7.19 -6.59 -15.34
CA THR A 66 -8.21 -6.85 -16.36
C THR A 66 -8.82 -5.53 -16.83
N ALA A 67 -9.71 -5.57 -17.83
CA ALA A 67 -10.46 -4.38 -18.23
C ALA A 67 -11.35 -3.84 -17.10
N ASP A 68 -11.84 -4.74 -16.24
CA ASP A 68 -12.78 -4.42 -15.16
C ASP A 68 -12.08 -3.97 -13.86
N GLY A 69 -10.79 -4.29 -13.71
CA GLY A 69 -10.01 -3.84 -12.56
C GLY A 69 -8.81 -4.71 -12.20
N VAL A 70 -8.53 -4.81 -10.90
CA VAL A 70 -7.38 -5.53 -10.36
C VAL A 70 -7.85 -6.63 -9.44
N GLU A 71 -7.35 -7.84 -9.64
CA GLU A 71 -7.67 -8.99 -8.80
C GLU A 71 -6.42 -9.63 -8.22
N PHE A 72 -6.44 -9.95 -6.93
CA PHE A 72 -5.40 -10.69 -6.25
C PHE A 72 -5.85 -12.13 -6.05
N ARG A 73 -5.44 -13.05 -6.94
CA ARG A 73 -5.86 -14.46 -6.89
C ARG A 73 -4.83 -15.35 -6.20
N LEU A 74 -5.28 -16.42 -5.56
CA LEU A 74 -4.39 -17.45 -5.02
C LEU A 74 -3.98 -18.43 -6.13
N LEU A 75 -2.72 -18.87 -6.12
CA LEU A 75 -2.19 -19.87 -7.04
C LEU A 75 -3.06 -21.13 -7.05
N GLY A 76 -3.52 -21.53 -8.24
CA GLY A 76 -4.32 -22.74 -8.43
C GLY A 76 -5.82 -22.56 -8.14
N PHE A 77 -6.26 -21.36 -7.71
CA PHE A 77 -7.66 -21.07 -7.43
C PHE A 77 -8.21 -20.01 -8.38
N SER A 78 -9.48 -20.16 -8.77
CA SER A 78 -10.21 -19.17 -9.55
C SER A 78 -10.73 -18.01 -8.68
N VAL A 79 -10.75 -18.18 -7.36
CA VAL A 79 -11.29 -17.22 -6.39
C VAL A 79 -10.30 -16.09 -6.14
N SER A 80 -10.82 -14.86 -6.17
CA SER A 80 -10.08 -13.65 -5.82
C SER A 80 -10.04 -13.46 -4.31
N LEU A 81 -8.85 -13.22 -3.75
CA LEU A 81 -8.68 -12.81 -2.36
C LEU A 81 -9.21 -11.39 -2.15
N ILE A 82 -8.89 -10.50 -3.09
CA ILE A 82 -9.36 -9.11 -3.14
C ILE A 82 -9.54 -8.73 -4.61
N SER A 83 -10.72 -8.23 -4.94
CA SER A 83 -11.04 -7.63 -6.24
C SER A 83 -11.24 -6.14 -6.05
N MET A 84 -10.72 -5.37 -7.00
CA MET A 84 -10.81 -3.91 -7.02
C MET A 84 -11.25 -3.43 -8.40
N THR A 85 -11.87 -2.26 -8.46
CA THR A 85 -12.33 -1.63 -9.70
C THR A 85 -11.16 -1.22 -10.59
N ALA A 86 -11.48 -0.81 -11.82
CA ALA A 86 -10.53 -0.16 -12.72
C ALA A 86 -9.87 1.08 -12.05
N PRO A 87 -8.59 1.35 -12.37
CA PRO A 87 -7.87 2.50 -11.83
C PRO A 87 -8.56 3.84 -12.13
N LEU A 88 -8.96 4.55 -11.08
CA LEU A 88 -9.43 5.93 -11.18
C LEU A 88 -8.25 6.88 -10.99
N ARG A 89 -7.92 7.65 -12.01
CA ARG A 89 -6.80 8.60 -11.99
C ARG A 89 -7.29 10.00 -11.73
N ARG A 90 -6.61 10.73 -10.84
CA ARG A 90 -6.86 12.14 -10.59
C ARG A 90 -5.55 12.91 -10.61
N LYS A 91 -5.63 14.17 -11.06
CA LYS A 91 -4.55 15.15 -10.95
C LYS A 91 -5.11 16.33 -10.18
N GLU A 92 -4.56 16.59 -9.00
CA GLU A 92 -4.98 17.70 -8.13
C GLU A 92 -3.72 18.31 -7.48
N GLY A 93 -3.65 19.64 -7.45
CA GLY A 93 -2.70 20.40 -6.64
C GLY A 93 -1.22 19.94 -6.68
N GLY A 94 -0.59 19.95 -7.85
CA GLY A 94 0.85 19.59 -7.98
C GLY A 94 1.15 18.10 -7.79
N GLY A 95 0.13 17.27 -7.60
CA GLY A 95 0.26 15.82 -7.48
C GLY A 95 -0.65 15.04 -8.43
N ALA A 96 -0.43 13.73 -8.46
CA ALA A 96 -1.27 12.77 -9.16
C ALA A 96 -1.61 11.62 -8.22
N SER A 97 -2.80 11.07 -8.38
CA SER A 97 -3.24 9.88 -7.65
C SER A 97 -3.91 8.86 -8.57
N LEU A 98 -3.83 7.61 -8.16
CA LEU A 98 -4.55 6.49 -8.73
C LEU A 98 -5.19 5.73 -7.58
N SER A 99 -6.50 5.51 -7.67
CA SER A 99 -7.28 4.80 -6.66
C SER A 99 -7.99 3.59 -7.25
N LEU A 100 -8.07 2.52 -6.47
CA LEU A 100 -8.73 1.27 -6.78
C LEU A 100 -9.74 0.99 -5.67
N ALA A 101 -11.03 1.04 -5.96
CA ALA A 101 -12.06 0.74 -4.97
C ALA A 101 -12.17 -0.77 -4.79
N ILE A 102 -12.17 -1.24 -3.55
CA ILE A 102 -12.26 -2.66 -3.20
C ILE A 102 -13.71 -3.09 -3.35
N CYS A 103 -14.01 -3.88 -4.38
CA CYS A 103 -15.36 -4.30 -4.73
C CYS A 103 -15.71 -5.74 -4.35
N GLY A 104 -14.76 -6.51 -3.79
CA GLY A 104 -15.05 -7.84 -3.26
C GLY A 104 -13.83 -8.71 -3.04
N GLY A 105 -14.06 -10.02 -2.94
CA GLY A 105 -13.04 -11.05 -2.70
C GLY A 105 -13.17 -11.71 -1.33
N LEU A 106 -12.51 -12.85 -1.16
CA LEU A 106 -12.60 -13.69 0.04
C LEU A 106 -12.19 -12.96 1.33
N LEU A 107 -11.32 -11.95 1.23
CA LEU A 107 -10.79 -11.24 2.40
C LEU A 107 -11.62 -10.01 2.80
N VAL A 108 -12.73 -9.74 2.11
CA VAL A 108 -13.59 -8.56 2.31
C VAL A 108 -14.92 -8.98 2.94
N GLN A 109 -15.47 -8.16 3.83
CA GLN A 109 -16.84 -8.36 4.32
C GLN A 109 -17.84 -8.08 3.20
N ALA A 110 -18.76 -9.01 2.94
CA ALA A 110 -19.65 -8.98 1.78
C ALA A 110 -20.60 -7.77 1.77
N ASP A 111 -21.02 -7.30 2.95
CA ASP A 111 -21.86 -6.12 3.16
C ASP A 111 -21.09 -4.79 3.09
N GLN A 112 -19.77 -4.84 2.97
CA GLN A 112 -18.87 -3.67 2.94
C GLN A 112 -18.09 -3.56 1.61
N CYS A 113 -18.49 -4.34 0.60
CA CYS A 113 -17.94 -4.23 -0.75
C CYS A 113 -18.19 -2.81 -1.30
N GLY A 114 -17.17 -2.22 -1.93
CA GLY A 114 -17.21 -0.88 -2.51
C GLY A 114 -16.81 0.25 -1.56
N ARG A 115 -16.61 -0.03 -0.26
CA ARG A 115 -16.28 0.99 0.74
C ARG A 115 -14.81 1.38 0.77
N GLY A 116 -13.91 0.40 0.77
CA GLY A 116 -12.48 0.63 0.93
C GLY A 116 -11.78 0.98 -0.39
N ASP A 117 -10.64 1.65 -0.32
CA ASP A 117 -9.79 1.94 -1.48
C ASP A 117 -8.31 1.67 -1.21
N LEU A 118 -7.62 1.22 -2.26
CA LEU A 118 -6.16 1.25 -2.35
C LEU A 118 -5.75 2.40 -3.29
N SER A 119 -4.94 3.32 -2.79
CA SER A 119 -4.50 4.51 -3.51
C SER A 119 -2.98 4.61 -3.57
N PHE A 120 -2.49 5.05 -4.73
CA PHE A 120 -1.11 5.43 -5.01
C PHE A 120 -1.07 6.93 -5.26
N LEU A 121 -0.25 7.66 -4.50
CA LEU A 121 -0.11 9.11 -4.66
C LEU A 121 1.34 9.46 -4.93
N VAL A 122 1.50 10.41 -5.85
CA VAL A 122 2.78 11.03 -6.19
C VAL A 122 2.58 12.53 -6.08
N GLU A 123 3.18 13.14 -5.07
CA GLU A 123 2.97 14.54 -4.72
C GLU A 123 4.31 15.24 -4.46
N GLU A 124 4.40 16.53 -4.81
CA GLU A 124 5.56 17.33 -4.41
C GLU A 124 5.59 17.47 -2.88
N ALA A 125 6.78 17.37 -2.30
CA ALA A 125 7.00 17.50 -0.87
C ALA A 125 8.33 18.20 -0.59
N GLU A 126 8.51 18.65 0.65
CA GLU A 126 9.82 19.13 1.10
C GLU A 126 10.87 18.04 0.90
N GLY A 127 11.98 18.39 0.24
CA GLY A 127 13.06 17.44 -0.08
C GLY A 127 12.85 16.60 -1.33
N GLY A 128 11.73 16.73 -2.06
CA GLY A 128 11.55 16.11 -3.37
C GLY A 128 10.13 15.70 -3.72
N VAL A 129 9.94 14.44 -4.11
CA VAL A 129 8.63 13.87 -4.47
C VAL A 129 8.28 12.77 -3.48
N ARG A 130 7.12 12.87 -2.86
CA ARG A 130 6.59 11.86 -1.94
C ARG A 130 5.82 10.80 -2.73
N LEU A 131 6.17 9.55 -2.49
CA LEU A 131 5.52 8.37 -3.05
C LEU A 131 4.73 7.69 -1.93
N THR A 132 3.41 7.68 -2.03
CA THR A 132 2.51 7.21 -0.98
C THR A 132 1.70 6.01 -1.44
N LEU A 133 1.59 5.00 -0.59
CA LEU A 133 0.58 3.95 -0.66
C LEU A 133 -0.39 4.16 0.49
N ARG A 134 -1.68 4.14 0.19
CA ARG A 134 -2.74 4.32 1.17
C ARG A 134 -3.81 3.25 0.98
N LEU A 135 -4.19 2.59 2.05
CA LEU A 135 -5.39 1.77 2.16
C LEU A 135 -6.34 2.52 3.12
N ALA A 136 -7.52 2.87 2.63
CA ALA A 136 -8.53 3.52 3.46
C ALA A 136 -9.83 2.70 3.47
N ASP A 137 -10.58 2.83 4.56
CA ASP A 137 -11.94 2.30 4.74
C ASP A 137 -12.09 0.80 4.43
N PHE A 138 -11.01 0.03 4.54
CA PHE A 138 -11.02 -1.40 4.23
C PHE A 138 -11.64 -2.21 5.36
N CYS A 139 -12.67 -3.00 5.05
CA CYS A 139 -13.36 -3.87 6.00
C CYS A 139 -12.96 -5.35 5.81
N PRO A 140 -11.93 -5.85 6.51
CA PRO A 140 -11.46 -7.23 6.36
C PRO A 140 -12.45 -8.25 6.93
N LEU A 141 -12.62 -9.37 6.24
CA LEU A 141 -13.47 -10.49 6.69
C LEU A 141 -13.06 -11.02 8.07
N LEU A 142 -11.77 -11.02 8.40
CA LEU A 142 -11.26 -11.53 9.68
C LEU A 142 -11.76 -10.74 10.89
N LEU A 143 -12.08 -9.44 10.72
CA LEU A 143 -12.73 -8.66 11.77
C LEU A 143 -14.22 -9.04 11.83
N GLY A 144 -14.85 -9.18 10.67
CA GLY A 144 -16.15 -9.84 10.49
C GLY A 144 -17.35 -9.15 11.13
N SER A 145 -17.19 -7.97 11.72
CA SER A 145 -18.27 -7.07 12.15
C SER A 145 -17.71 -5.66 12.44
N PRO A 146 -18.59 -4.65 12.61
CA PRO A 146 -18.23 -3.33 13.13
C PRO A 146 -17.72 -3.34 14.58
N SER A 147 -17.89 -4.44 15.31
CA SER A 147 -17.51 -4.61 16.73
C SER A 147 -16.73 -5.91 16.93
N PRO A 148 -15.52 -6.06 16.35
CA PRO A 148 -14.80 -7.31 16.32
C PRO A 148 -14.27 -7.67 17.72
N SER A 149 -14.36 -8.96 18.06
CA SER A 149 -13.84 -9.48 19.33
C SER A 149 -12.33 -9.30 19.44
N ARG A 150 -11.80 -9.29 20.67
CA ARG A 150 -10.35 -9.16 20.91
C ARG A 150 -9.53 -10.23 20.19
N VAL A 151 -10.05 -11.46 20.10
CA VAL A 151 -9.39 -12.58 19.39
C VAL A 151 -9.33 -12.32 17.89
N ARG A 152 -10.43 -11.87 17.28
CA ARG A 152 -10.45 -11.52 15.85
C ARG A 152 -9.48 -10.38 15.52
N LYS A 153 -9.46 -9.33 16.36
CA LYS A 153 -8.47 -8.25 16.25
C LYS A 153 -7.03 -8.78 16.33
N LEU A 154 -6.77 -9.73 17.24
CA LEU A 154 -5.45 -10.34 17.40
C LEU A 154 -5.02 -11.15 16.16
N VAL A 155 -5.90 -12.01 15.65
CA VAL A 155 -5.65 -12.82 14.45
C VAL A 155 -5.40 -11.90 13.25
N TYR A 156 -6.26 -10.90 13.06
CA TYR A 156 -6.12 -9.93 11.98
C TYR A 156 -4.78 -9.18 12.06
N ARG A 157 -4.40 -8.72 13.26
CA ARG A 157 -3.13 -8.02 13.51
C ARG A 157 -1.92 -8.85 13.07
N PHE A 158 -1.86 -10.11 13.48
CA PHE A 158 -0.69 -10.97 13.21
C PHE A 158 -0.69 -11.59 11.82
N THR A 159 -1.79 -11.51 11.07
CA THR A 159 -1.90 -12.06 9.71
C THR A 159 -1.92 -10.93 8.69
N GLN A 160 -3.10 -10.46 8.30
CA GLN A 160 -3.28 -9.51 7.22
C GLN A 160 -2.61 -8.16 7.50
N ALA A 161 -2.77 -7.63 8.72
CA ALA A 161 -2.23 -6.32 9.07
C ALA A 161 -0.69 -6.32 9.05
N TYR A 162 -0.07 -7.35 9.64
CA TYR A 162 1.39 -7.51 9.63
C TYR A 162 1.93 -7.73 8.21
N ILE A 163 1.34 -8.66 7.45
CA ILE A 163 1.76 -8.96 6.08
C ILE A 163 1.65 -7.72 5.20
N HIS A 164 0.53 -7.00 5.27
CA HIS A 164 0.31 -5.79 4.48
C HIS A 164 1.40 -4.73 4.76
N LYS A 165 1.65 -4.42 6.04
CA LYS A 165 2.70 -3.48 6.44
C LYS A 165 4.08 -3.89 5.92
N VAL A 166 4.44 -5.17 6.06
CA VAL A 166 5.74 -5.67 5.57
C VAL A 166 5.84 -5.53 4.05
N VAL A 167 4.78 -5.88 3.33
CA VAL A 167 4.71 -5.78 1.86
C VAL A 167 4.87 -4.32 1.42
N THR A 168 4.13 -3.38 1.99
CA THR A 168 4.16 -1.97 1.56
C THR A 168 5.48 -1.29 1.89
N VAL A 169 6.04 -1.52 3.09
CA VAL A 169 7.35 -0.98 3.48
C VAL A 169 8.46 -1.52 2.56
N ARG A 170 8.50 -2.84 2.33
CA ARG A 170 9.54 -3.43 1.46
C ARG A 170 9.35 -3.05 -0.01
N PHE A 171 8.12 -2.83 -0.45
CA PHE A 171 7.83 -2.28 -1.77
C PHE A 171 8.45 -0.89 -1.93
N LEU A 172 8.15 0.04 -1.01
CA LEU A 172 8.69 1.40 -1.04
C LEU A 172 10.22 1.43 -0.97
N ALA A 173 10.81 0.60 -0.09
CA ALA A 173 12.26 0.40 -0.02
C ALA A 173 12.86 -0.06 -1.36
N ARG A 174 12.17 -0.98 -2.05
CA ARG A 174 12.59 -1.47 -3.36
C ARG A 174 12.51 -0.39 -4.43
N ILE A 175 11.42 0.38 -4.48
CA ILE A 175 11.24 1.50 -5.41
C ILE A 175 12.35 2.52 -5.19
N TYR A 176 12.61 2.89 -3.94
CA TYR A 176 13.68 3.82 -3.62
C TYR A 176 15.02 3.34 -4.18
N ARG A 177 15.43 2.10 -3.86
CA ARG A 177 16.68 1.52 -4.36
C ARG A 177 16.74 1.48 -5.89
N GLU A 178 15.62 1.22 -6.54
CA GLU A 178 15.55 1.19 -7.99
C GLU A 178 15.72 2.58 -8.61
N LEU A 179 15.17 3.61 -7.99
CA LEU A 179 15.29 4.99 -8.47
C LEU A 179 16.66 5.61 -8.16
N THR A 180 17.28 5.25 -7.03
CA THR A 180 18.58 5.79 -6.62
C THR A 180 19.79 4.98 -7.09
N GLY A 181 19.57 3.76 -7.58
CA GLY A 181 20.64 2.83 -7.96
C GLY A 181 21.46 2.29 -6.78
N GLY A 182 21.09 2.61 -5.53
CA GLY A 182 21.86 2.29 -4.33
C GLY A 182 21.05 1.64 -3.22
N ALA A 183 21.71 0.83 -2.39
CA ALA A 183 21.11 0.28 -1.19
C ALA A 183 21.22 1.31 -0.05
N ALA A 184 20.14 2.05 0.20
CA ALA A 184 20.01 2.84 1.43
C ALA A 184 19.57 1.94 2.60
N CYS A 185 20.08 2.23 3.79
CA CYS A 185 19.51 1.66 5.01
C CYS A 185 18.09 2.21 5.18
N VAL A 186 17.10 1.33 5.27
CA VAL A 186 15.69 1.74 5.40
C VAL A 186 15.29 1.74 6.86
N LYS A 187 14.85 2.90 7.33
CA LYS A 187 14.31 3.10 8.68
C LYS A 187 12.81 3.33 8.60
N VAL A 188 12.04 2.51 9.32
CA VAL A 188 10.58 2.68 9.39
C VAL A 188 10.26 3.67 10.51
N VAL A 189 9.62 4.79 10.17
CA VAL A 189 9.27 5.85 11.11
C VAL A 189 7.77 5.81 11.38
N PRO A 190 7.32 5.66 12.64
CA PRO A 190 5.91 5.73 12.97
C PRO A 190 5.41 7.17 12.83
N VAL A 191 4.24 7.33 12.22
CA VAL A 191 3.56 8.62 12.04
C VAL A 191 2.10 8.52 12.47
N ARG A 192 1.48 9.67 12.76
CA ARG A 192 0.06 9.76 13.13
C ARG A 192 -0.65 10.73 12.19
N VAL A 193 -1.34 10.19 11.19
CA VAL A 193 -2.15 10.92 10.21
C VAL A 193 -3.63 10.86 10.56
N ARG A 194 -4.09 9.71 11.07
CA ARG A 194 -5.46 9.49 11.55
C ARG A 194 -5.47 9.04 13.00
N ASP A 195 -6.58 9.27 13.68
CA ASP A 195 -6.84 8.69 14.99
C ASP A 195 -7.47 7.30 14.85
N GLY A 196 -7.04 6.36 15.68
CA GLY A 196 -7.52 4.98 15.65
C GLY A 196 -6.69 4.06 16.55
N GLN A 197 -7.20 2.84 16.75
CA GLN A 197 -6.52 1.82 17.54
C GLN A 197 -5.35 1.24 16.72
N ARG A 198 -4.13 1.31 17.24
CA ARG A 198 -2.96 0.74 16.56
C ARG A 198 -3.11 -0.77 16.31
N LEU A 199 -2.85 -1.17 15.07
CA LEU A 199 -2.77 -2.55 14.62
C LEU A 199 -1.32 -3.03 14.65
#